data_AF-A0A6J4X332-F1
#
_entry.id   AF-A0A6J4X332-F1
#
_cell.length_a   1.000
_cell.length_b   1.000
_cell.length_c   1.000
_cell.angle_alpha   90.00
_cell.angle_beta   90.00
_cell.angle_gamma   90.00
#
_symmetry.space_group_name_H-M   'P 1'
#
loop_
_entity.id
_entity.type
_entity.pdbx_description
1 polymer ?
#
loop_
_entity_poly.entity_id
_entity_poly.type
_entity_poly.pdbx_seq_one_letter_code
_entity_poly.pdbx_strand_id
1 'polypeptide(L)'
;MPRYIFGGTANYGQVAGILMLDSTIPRLPGDPGHAETFDFPVRYAVIRDFPFERFYFPLLFPRWEPAVINILRIIFTQKGEAK
;
A
#
# COMPACT_ATOMS: atom_id res chain seq x y z
N MET A 1 -13.47 -31.80 -19.67
CA MET A 1 -14.59 -31.03 -19.08
C MET A 1 -14.59 -29.65 -19.72
N PRO A 2 -15.69 -29.18 -20.34
CA PRO A 2 -15.70 -27.84 -20.93
C PRO A 2 -15.75 -26.78 -19.82
N ARG A 3 -14.83 -25.82 -19.88
CA ARG A 3 -14.81 -24.64 -19.01
C ARG A 3 -15.57 -23.54 -19.73
N TYR A 4 -16.65 -23.02 -19.14
CA TYR A 4 -17.32 -21.84 -19.66
C TYR A 4 -16.36 -20.64 -19.57
N ILE A 5 -16.18 -19.94 -20.68
CA ILE A 5 -15.35 -18.73 -20.78
C ILE A 5 -16.30 -17.56 -21.01
N PHE A 6 -16.36 -16.64 -20.05
CA PHE A 6 -17.15 -15.42 -20.15
C PHE A 6 -16.30 -14.32 -20.81
N GLY A 7 -16.86 -13.65 -21.83
CA GLY A 7 -16.21 -12.55 -22.54
C GLY A 7 -16.21 -11.23 -21.76
N GLY A 8 -15.55 -10.20 -22.30
CA GLY A 8 -15.52 -8.83 -21.72
C GLY A 8 -14.15 -8.14 -21.80
N THR A 9 -13.07 -8.89 -22.01
CA THR A 9 -11.70 -8.39 -22.17
C THR A 9 -10.93 -9.34 -23.11
N ALA A 10 -10.10 -8.80 -24.00
CA ALA A 10 -9.27 -9.60 -24.91
C ALA A 10 -7.99 -10.16 -24.24
N ASN A 11 -7.64 -9.65 -23.05
CA ASN A 11 -6.44 -10.02 -22.33
C ASN A 11 -6.77 -10.99 -21.20
N TYR A 12 -6.03 -12.10 -21.12
CA TYR A 12 -6.21 -13.18 -20.15
C TYR A 12 -4.84 -13.60 -19.58
N GLY A 13 -4.83 -14.20 -18.39
CA GLY A 13 -3.62 -14.79 -17.79
C GLY A 13 -2.62 -13.79 -17.18
N GLN A 14 -3.02 -12.53 -16.98
CA GLN A 14 -2.21 -11.52 -16.31
C GLN A 14 -2.04 -11.81 -14.81
N VAL A 15 -0.82 -11.59 -14.30
CA VAL A 15 -0.49 -11.69 -12.87
C VAL A 15 -1.00 -10.46 -12.14
N ALA A 16 -1.59 -10.63 -10.96
CA ALA A 16 -2.04 -9.51 -10.14
C ALA A 16 -0.85 -8.74 -9.54
N GLY A 17 -0.81 -7.43 -9.72
CA GLY A 17 0.23 -6.56 -9.17
C GLY A 17 -0.19 -5.94 -7.84
N ILE A 18 0.69 -5.95 -6.84
CA ILE A 18 0.49 -5.31 -5.54
C ILE A 18 1.57 -4.24 -5.36
N LEU A 19 1.13 -3.00 -5.13
CA LEU A 19 2.00 -1.88 -4.81
C LEU A 19 2.16 -1.79 -3.29
N MET A 20 3.39 -1.99 -2.83
CA MET A 20 3.76 -1.95 -1.42
C MET A 20 4.50 -0.66 -1.11
N LEU A 21 4.29 -0.15 0.09
CA LEU A 21 5.13 0.91 0.62
C LEU A 21 6.44 0.31 1.14
N ASP A 22 7.50 1.10 1.02
CA ASP A 22 8.73 0.97 1.78
C ASP A 22 8.40 0.71 3.27
N SER A 23 8.69 -0.49 3.75
CA SER A 23 8.47 -0.88 5.14
C SER A 23 9.30 -2.11 5.48
N THR A 24 9.87 -2.13 6.68
CA THR A 24 10.64 -3.27 7.21
C THR A 24 9.80 -4.21 8.09
N ILE A 25 8.51 -3.93 8.25
CA ILE A 25 7.62 -4.71 9.11
C ILE A 25 7.41 -6.10 8.46
N PRO A 26 7.67 -7.21 9.20
CA PRO A 26 7.45 -8.55 8.67
C PRO A 26 5.98 -8.78 8.34
N ARG A 27 5.71 -9.47 7.23
CA ARG A 27 4.36 -9.73 6.71
C ARG A 27 4.02 -11.21 6.89
N LEU A 28 3.11 -11.49 7.83
CA LEU A 28 2.61 -12.83 8.12
C LEU A 28 1.63 -13.30 7.03
N PRO A 29 1.43 -14.62 6.86
CA PRO A 29 0.34 -15.13 6.02
C PRO A 29 -1.01 -14.52 6.44
N GLY A 30 -1.77 -14.00 5.46
CA GLY A 30 -2.97 -13.20 5.66
C GLY A 30 -2.77 -11.69 5.43
N ASP A 31 -1.52 -11.21 5.46
CA ASP A 31 -1.18 -9.83 5.07
C ASP A 31 -1.09 -9.74 3.53
N PRO A 32 -1.59 -8.65 2.90
CA PRO A 32 -1.52 -8.47 1.44
C PRO A 32 -0.09 -8.44 0.87
N GLY A 33 0.90 -8.07 1.69
CA GLY A 33 2.33 -8.10 1.36
C GLY A 33 2.96 -9.49 1.41
N HIS A 34 2.20 -10.53 1.73
CA HIS A 34 2.65 -11.91 1.80
C HIS A 34 2.05 -12.73 0.65
N ALA A 35 2.89 -13.39 -0.16
CA ALA A 35 2.45 -14.02 -1.41
C ALA A 35 1.50 -15.21 -1.19
N GLU A 36 1.74 -15.99 -0.13
CA GLU A 36 0.92 -17.16 0.24
C GLU A 36 -0.48 -16.78 0.74
N THR A 37 -0.78 -15.49 0.89
CA THR A 37 -2.13 -15.00 1.21
C THR A 37 -3.11 -15.24 0.05
N PHE A 38 -2.62 -15.37 -1.18
CA PHE A 38 -3.46 -15.49 -2.38
C PHE A 38 -3.37 -16.90 -2.98
N ASP A 39 -4.49 -17.41 -3.49
CA ASP A 39 -4.60 -18.68 -4.21
C ASP A 39 -4.20 -18.55 -5.70
N PHE A 40 -3.72 -17.38 -6.11
CA PHE A 40 -3.25 -17.05 -7.45
C PHE A 40 -1.90 -16.31 -7.40
N PRO A 41 -1.10 -16.35 -8.48
CA PRO A 41 0.20 -15.67 -8.49
C PRO A 41 0.03 -14.14 -8.40
N VAL A 42 0.86 -13.53 -7.56
CA VAL A 42 0.97 -12.08 -7.38
C VAL A 42 2.40 -11.59 -7.61
N ARG A 43 2.56 -10.32 -7.96
CA ARG A 43 3.87 -9.66 -8.07
C ARG A 43 3.87 -8.35 -7.29
N TYR A 44 4.96 -8.12 -6.56
CA TYR A 44 5.14 -6.90 -5.78
C TYR A 44 5.99 -5.86 -6.51
N ALA A 45 5.62 -4.60 -6.33
CA ALA A 45 6.48 -3.47 -6.62
C ALA A 45 6.45 -2.51 -5.43
N VAL A 46 7.62 -1.97 -5.08
CA VAL A 46 7.77 -1.08 -3.92
C VAL A 46 7.78 0.37 -4.38
N ILE A 47 6.89 1.17 -3.80
CA ILE A 47 6.92 2.63 -3.91
C ILE A 47 7.76 3.16 -2.76
N ARG A 48 8.85 3.83 -3.13
CA ARG A 48 9.70 4.57 -2.19
C ARG A 48 9.17 5.99 -2.03
N ASP A 49 9.40 6.57 -0.86
CA ASP A 49 9.13 7.99 -0.56
C ASP A 49 7.68 8.41 -0.86
N PHE A 50 6.71 7.56 -0.53
CA PHE A 50 5.31 7.86 -0.78
C PHE A 50 4.87 9.09 0.05
N PRO A 51 4.35 10.18 -0.57
CA PRO A 51 4.05 11.43 0.12
C PRO A 51 2.73 11.33 0.87
N PHE A 52 2.76 10.70 2.05
CA PHE A 52 1.60 10.44 2.90
C PHE A 52 0.80 11.69 3.26
N GLU A 53 1.47 12.81 3.51
CA GLU A 53 0.84 14.08 3.87
C GLU A 53 -0.05 14.60 2.74
N ARG A 54 0.33 14.33 1.49
CA ARG A 54 -0.39 14.80 0.31
C ARG A 54 -1.63 13.96 0.02
N PHE A 55 -1.58 12.65 0.26
CA PHE A 55 -2.64 11.73 -0.14
C PHE A 55 -3.52 11.23 1.01
N TYR A 56 -2.95 10.87 2.16
CA TYR A 56 -3.71 10.23 3.25
C TYR A 56 -4.29 11.22 4.26
N PHE A 57 -3.52 12.24 4.63
CA PHE A 57 -3.94 13.17 5.70
C PHE A 57 -5.26 13.90 5.40
N PRO A 58 -5.49 14.41 4.17
CA PRO A 58 -6.77 15.05 3.85
C PRO A 58 -7.96 14.09 3.89
N LEU A 59 -7.74 12.81 3.56
CA LEU A 59 -8.79 11.79 3.54
C LEU A 59 -9.14 11.27 4.94
N LEU A 60 -8.13 11.02 5.78
CA LEU A 60 -8.32 10.47 7.12
C LEU A 60 -8.72 11.53 8.15
N PHE A 61 -8.28 12.78 7.94
CA PHE A 61 -8.42 13.85 8.92
C PHE A 61 -8.91 15.16 8.28
N PRO A 62 -10.09 15.18 7.66
CA PRO A 62 -10.55 16.29 6.82
C PRO A 62 -10.78 17.63 7.55
N ARG A 63 -10.70 17.70 8.90
CA ARG A 63 -11.11 18.91 9.66
C ARG A 63 -10.35 19.22 10.97
N TRP A 64 -9.11 18.77 11.16
CA TRP A 64 -8.43 18.91 12.46
C TRP A 64 -7.69 20.24 12.65
N GLU A 65 -7.60 20.69 13.91
CA GLU A 65 -7.01 21.97 14.32
C GLU A 65 -5.49 22.06 14.06
N PRO A 66 -4.95 23.26 13.80
CA PRO A 66 -3.52 23.50 13.52
C PRO A 66 -2.54 22.91 14.55
N ALA A 67 -2.97 22.76 15.81
CA ALA A 67 -2.16 22.21 16.89
C ALA A 67 -1.78 20.73 16.67
N VAL A 68 -2.69 19.91 16.12
CA VAL A 68 -2.45 18.48 15.90
C VAL A 68 -1.49 18.26 14.72
N ILE A 69 -1.62 19.07 13.67
CA ILE A 69 -0.71 19.04 12.50
C ILE A 69 0.73 19.36 12.93
N ASN A 70 0.92 20.34 13.83
CA ASN A 70 2.24 20.69 14.34
C ASN A 70 2.88 19.57 15.17
N ILE A 71 2.11 18.89 16.02
CA ILE A 71 2.61 17.76 16.82
C ILE A 71 3.03 16.60 15.90
N LEU A 72 2.21 16.25 14.90
CA LEU A 72 2.54 15.19 13.95
C LEU A 72 3.74 15.57 13.09
N ARG A 73 3.86 16.82 12.65
CA ARG A 73 5.05 17.30 11.93
C ARG A 73 6.31 17.12 12.78
N ILE A 74 6.28 17.45 14.08
CA ILE A 74 7.42 17.23 14.97
C ILE A 74 7.77 15.73 15.06
N ILE A 75 6.77 14.86 15.26
CA ILE A 75 6.96 13.41 15.39
C ILE A 75 7.54 12.80 14.10
N PHE A 76 7.05 13.20 12.93
CA PHE A 76 7.49 12.68 11.64
C PHE A 76 8.79 13.34 11.12
N THR A 77 9.08 14.60 11.49
CA THR A 77 10.31 15.32 11.09
C THR A 77 11.53 14.84 11.87
N GLN A 78 11.38 14.46 13.14
CA GLN A 78 12.50 13.96 13.96
C GLN A 78 13.05 12.60 13.50
N LYS A 79 12.39 11.91 12.56
CA LYS A 79 12.84 10.62 12.05
C LYS A 79 13.91 10.72 10.94
N GLY A 80 14.26 11.94 10.51
CA GLY A 80 15.31 12.20 9.51
C GLY A 80 16.73 12.46 10.05
N GLU A 81 16.92 12.55 11.38
CA GLU A 81 18.22 12.84 12.00
C GLU A 81 18.77 11.72 12.91
N ALA A 82 18.20 10.52 12.87
CA ALA A 82 18.83 9.36 13.48
C ALA A 82 19.73 8.68 12.45
N LYS A 83 21.02 9.05 12.49
CA LYS A 83 22.14 8.34 11.84
C LYS A 83 22.21 6.88 12.25
#